data_AF-A0A1G1HD02-F1
#
_entry.id   AF-A0A1G1HD02-F1
#
_cell.length_a   1.000
_cell.length_b   1.000
_cell.length_c   1.000
_cell.angle_alpha   90.00
_cell.angle_beta   90.00
_cell.angle_gamma   90.00
#
_symmetry.space_group_name_H-M   'P 1'
#
loop_
_entity.id
_entity.type
_entity.pdbx_description
1 polymer ?
#
loop_
_entity_poly.entity_id
_entity_poly.type
_entity_poly.pdbx_seq_one_letter_code
_entity_poly.pdbx_strand_id
1 'polypeptide(L)' 'MDEARTDIFIGKAKIVEKGLGQGKAAEREAALALKQREVRITIDLHKGKAAATVWTCDLSYEYVKINAAYRS' A
#
# COMPACT_ATOMS: atom_id res chain seq x y z
N MET A 1 5.76 17.54 -0.68
CA MET A 1 5.33 16.42 0.18
C MET A 1 6.39 16.29 1.26
N ASP A 2 6.01 16.09 2.52
CA ASP A 2 6.97 15.97 3.64
C ASP A 2 6.99 14.51 4.11
N GLU A 3 8.00 13.78 3.66
CA GLU A 3 8.14 12.34 3.91
C GLU A 3 8.35 12.06 5.40
N ALA A 4 9.04 12.95 6.12
CA ALA A 4 9.37 12.80 7.54
C ALA A 4 8.14 12.88 8.47
N ARG A 5 6.96 13.21 7.93
CA ARG A 5 5.70 13.20 8.67
C ARG A 5 4.76 12.09 8.22
N THR A 6 5.10 11.35 7.17
CA THR A 6 4.17 10.42 6.54
C THR A 6 4.12 9.12 7.33
N ASP A 7 2.90 8.66 7.62
CA ASP A 7 2.65 7.33 8.16
C ASP A 7 1.99 6.45 7.09
N ILE A 8 2.38 5.18 7.03
CA ILE A 8 1.82 4.21 6.08
C ILE A 8 1.42 2.95 6.81
N PHE A 9 0.20 2.50 6.55
CA PHE A 9 -0.38 1.28 7.09
C PHE A 9 -0.80 0.33 5.98
N ILE A 10 -0.58 -0.96 6.20
CA ILE A 10 -1.13 -2.04 5.39
C ILE A 10 -2.00 -2.91 6.32
N GLY A 11 -3.30 -2.86 6.12
CA GLY A 11 -4.26 -3.40 7.08
C GLY A 11 -4.14 -2.67 8.43
N LYS A 12 -3.73 -3.41 9.47
CA LYS A 12 -3.45 -2.86 10.81
C LYS A 12 -1.97 -2.61 11.06
N ALA A 13 -1.08 -3.13 10.21
CA ALA A 13 0.35 -3.00 10.37
C ALA A 13 0.79 -1.58 10.02
N LYS A 14 1.37 -0.86 10.98
CA LYS A 14 2.05 0.42 10.71
C LYS A 14 3.45 0.11 10.20
N ILE A 15 3.68 0.25 8.89
CA ILE A 15 4.96 -0.07 8.26
C ILE A 15 5.91 1.12 8.19
N VAL A 16 5.36 2.34 8.18
CA VAL A 16 6.11 3.60 8.24
C VAL A 16 5.50 4.48 9.30
N GLU A 17 6.35 5.05 10.16
CA GLU A 17 5.99 6.10 11.11
C GLU A 17 6.94 7.28 10.93
N LYS A 18 6.42 8.48 10.69
CA LYS A 18 7.21 9.71 10.50
C LYS A 18 8.33 9.52 9.46
N GLY A 19 8.00 8.87 8.34
CA GLY A 19 8.94 8.58 7.26
C GLY A 19 9.96 7.46 7.55
N LEU A 20 9.91 6.81 8.72
CA LEU A 20 10.83 5.74 9.11
C LEU A 20 10.14 4.38 9.10
N GLY A 21 10.78 3.40 8.46
CA GLY A 21 10.33 2.01 8.43
C GLY A 21 10.33 1.38 9.82
N GLN A 22 9.28 0.62 10.15
CA GLN A 22 9.07 0.00 11.47
C GLN A 22 9.74 -1.38 11.62
N GLY A 23 10.51 -1.81 10.60
CA GLY A 23 11.32 -3.03 10.63
C GLY A 23 10.55 -4.33 10.41
N LYS A 24 11.26 -5.45 10.59
CA LYS A 24 10.83 -6.79 10.15
C LYS A 24 9.53 -7.29 10.79
N ALA A 25 9.21 -6.85 12.01
CA ALA A 25 7.98 -7.27 12.67
C ALA A 25 6.74 -6.67 11.95
N ALA A 26 6.78 -5.37 11.66
CA ALA A 26 5.74 -4.69 10.91
C ALA A 26 5.63 -5.22 9.47
N GLU A 27 6.75 -5.53 8.82
CA GLU A 27 6.76 -6.17 7.50
C GLU A 27 6.05 -7.53 7.50
N ARG A 28 6.28 -8.36 8.52
CA ARG A 28 5.60 -9.66 8.65
C ARG A 28 4.10 -9.49 8.82
N GLU A 29 3.67 -8.53 9.64
CA GLU A 29 2.24 -8.25 9.83
C GLU A 29 1.59 -7.73 8.53
N ALA A 30 2.27 -6.82 7.84
CA ALA A 30 1.84 -6.32 6.54
C ALA A 30 1.75 -7.44 5.49
N ALA A 31 2.71 -8.36 5.47
CA ALA A 31 2.68 -9.52 4.57
C ALA A 31 1.49 -10.45 4.85
N LEU A 32 1.03 -10.57 6.10
CA LEU A 32 -0.19 -11.31 6.43
C LEU A 32 -1.44 -10.57 5.94
N ALA A 33 -1.48 -9.24 6.05
CA ALA A 33 -2.57 -8.42 5.52
C ALA A 33 -2.65 -8.47 3.99
N LEU A 34 -1.51 -8.50 3.29
CA LEU A 34 -1.44 -8.58 1.83
C LEU A 34 -1.96 -9.89 1.24
N LYS A 35 -2.04 -10.96 2.05
CA LYS A 35 -2.61 -12.25 1.62
C LYS A 35 -4.13 -12.28 1.64
N GLN A 36 -4.78 -11.24 2.16
CA GLN A 36 -6.23 -11.13 2.20
C GLN A 36 -6.77 -10.77 0.80
N ARG A 37 -8.02 -11.14 0.53
CA ARG A 37 -8.70 -10.80 -0.73
C ARG A 37 -8.86 -9.29 -0.92
N GLU A 38 -9.07 -8.56 0.16
CA GLU A 38 -9.16 -7.10 0.16
C GLU A 38 -8.05 -6.53 1.03
N VAL A 39 -7.25 -5.64 0.45
CA VAL A 39 -6.14 -4.98 1.15
C VAL A 39 -6.47 -3.50 1.30
N ARG A 40 -6.48 -3.02 2.54
CA ARG A 40 -6.57 -1.59 2.84
C ARG A 40 -5.16 -1.03 3.04
N ILE A 41 -4.82 0.00 2.27
CA ILE A 41 -3.61 0.80 2.47
C ILE A 41 -4.05 2.18 2.93
N THR A 42 -3.53 2.63 4.06
CA THR A 42 -3.81 3.97 4.60
C THR A 42 -2.51 4.77 4.59
N ILE A 43 -2.55 5.98 4.03
CA ILE A 43 -1.43 6.92 4.02
C ILE A 43 -1.90 8.18 4.75
N ASP A 44 -1.27 8.50 5.88
CA ASP A 44 -1.52 9.74 6.60
C ASP A 44 -0.35 10.71 6.36
N LEU A 45 -0.66 11.85 5.73
CA LEU A 45 0.32 12.88 5.40
C LEU A 45 0.49 13.92 6.52
N HIS A 46 -0.31 13.85 7.59
CA HIS A 46 -0.32 14.81 8.69
C HIS A 46 -0.40 16.28 8.22
N LYS A 47 -1.17 16.53 7.15
CA LYS A 47 -1.26 17.83 6.45
C LYS A 47 -2.67 18.44 6.48
N GLY A 48 -3.42 18.19 7.55
CA GLY A 48 -4.78 18.70 7.75
C GLY A 48 -5.82 17.58 7.80
N LYS A 49 -7.06 17.90 7.44
CA LYS A 49 -8.22 17.00 7.58
C LYS A 49 -8.80 16.50 6.25
N ALA A 50 -8.18 16.89 5.14
CA ALA A 50 -8.63 16.44 3.82
C ALA A 50 -8.35 14.93 3.67
N ALA A 51 -9.28 14.23 3.02
CA ALA A 51 -9.17 12.80 2.77
C ALA A 51 -9.68 12.47 1.36
N ALA A 52 -9.09 11.44 0.75
CA ALA A 52 -9.51 10.87 -0.51
C ALA A 52 -9.33 9.35 -0.47
N THR A 53 -10.17 8.63 -1.20
CA THR A 53 -10.11 7.17 -1.32
C THR A 53 -9.99 6.79 -2.78
N VAL A 54 -9.03 5.92 -3.08
CA VAL A 54 -8.83 5.35 -4.42
C VAL A 54 -8.95 3.83 -4.31
N TRP A 55 -9.66 3.24 -5.26
CA TRP A 55 -9.77 1.79 -5.40
C TRP A 55 -8.87 1.34 -6.55
N THR A 56 -8.12 0.27 -6.32
CA THR A 56 -7.23 -0.36 -7.31
C THR A 56 -7.19 -1.86 -7.07
N CYS A 57 -6.66 -2.60 -8.05
CA CYS A 57 -6.35 -4.02 -7.93
C CYS A 57 -4.85 -4.26 -8.10
N ASP A 58 -4.43 -5.50 -7.84
CA ASP A 58 -3.07 -5.96 -8.08
C ASP A 58 -2.78 -6.08 -9.59
N LEU A 59 -1.50 -5.98 -9.92
CA LEU A 59 -1.02 -6.23 -11.28
C LEU A 59 -0.64 -7.71 -11.42
N SER A 60 -1.55 -8.50 -11.97
CA SER A 60 -1.36 -9.94 -12.13
C SER A 60 -0.62 -10.31 -13.42
N TYR A 61 -0.01 -11.50 -13.43
CA TYR A 61 0.63 -12.06 -14.64
C TYR A 61 -0.37 -12.21 -15.79
N GLU A 62 -1.60 -12.64 -15.49
CA GLU A 62 -2.66 -12.80 -16.50
C GLU A 62 -3.04 -11.46 -17.14
N TYR A 63 -3.06 -10.36 -16.36
CA TYR A 63 -3.25 -9.02 -16.93
C TYR A 63 -2.18 -8.68 -17.96
N VAL A 64 -0.91 -8.96 -17.65
CA VAL A 64 0.21 -8.71 -18.57
C VAL A 64 0.08 -9.58 -19.83
N LYS A 65 -0.22 -10.87 -19.68
CA LYS A 65 -0.37 -11.81 -20.79
C LYS A 65 -1.49 -11.41 -21.75
N ILE A 66 -2.67 -11.04 -21.23
CA ILE A 66 -3.81 -10.59 -22.03
C ILE A 66 -3.47 -9.34 -22.83
N ASN A 67 -2.84 -8.35 -22.19
CA ASN A 67 -2.55 -7.07 -22.83
C ASN A 67 -1.31 -7.10 -23.74
N ALA A 68 -0.35 -7.99 -23.49
CA ALA A 68 0.83 -8.17 -24.35
C ALA A 68 0.46 -8.73 -25.73
N ALA A 69 -0.61 -9.51 -25.82
CA ALA A 69 -1.10 -10.09 -27.08
C ALA A 69 -1.77 -9.08 -28.03
N TYR A 70 -2.04 -7.83 -27.59
CA TYR A 70 -2.70 -6.79 -28.41
C TYR A 70 -1.76 -6.07 -29.38
N ARG A 71 -0.44 -6.30 -29.31
CA ARG A 71 0.56 -5.76 -30.23
C ARG A 71 1.51 -6.86 -30.70
N SER A 72 0.97 -7.79 -31.50
CA SER A 72 1.74 -8.59 -32.46
C SER A 72 1.16 -8.40 -33.84
#